data_AF-A0ABD5WI41-F1
#
_entry.id   AF-A0ABD5WI41-F1
#
_cell.length_a   1.000
_cell.length_b   1.000
_cell.length_c   1.000
_cell.angle_alpha   90.00
_cell.angle_beta   90.00
_cell.angle_gamma   90.00
#
_symmetry.space_group_name_H-M   'P 1'
#
loop_
_entity.id
_entity.type
_entity.pdbx_description
1 polymer ?
#
loop_
_entity_poly.entity_id
_entity_poly.type
_entity_poly.pdbx_seq_one_letter_code
_entity_poly.pdbx_strand_id
1 'polypeptide(L)'
;MEIGTGLFTCQRRPDDDRSMSEIYDEMLTLGRAIDDSGLASAWVSEHHFAEDGYLSATMPTLGALAAETENVELGTCIALAPLYDGVRLAEDAATVDLLADGRLTLGLAIGSNPTEFEEFGVPREQRVERMADTTDLLRAAWSEGPLDYDAEFHDVSPDVSVTPKPDSDVPIMYGGSAKPAVRRAARVADAWCAPSALSVGGVRKRVEDIRNVREEEGLREDAARTVTKTTTSKSTSSSTASSATRKKRRGSR
;
A
#
# COMPACT_ATOMS: atom_id res chain seq x y z
N MET A 1 -0.99 15.29 16.07
CA MET A 1 -0.33 14.95 14.79
C MET A 1 0.16 13.54 14.94
N GLU A 2 -0.38 12.62 14.14
CA GLU A 2 0.03 11.22 14.13
C GLU A 2 1.15 11.06 13.09
N ILE A 3 2.24 10.41 13.48
CA ILE A 3 3.40 10.18 12.62
C ILE A 3 3.62 8.68 12.56
N GLY A 4 3.50 8.10 11.37
CA GLY A 4 3.89 6.73 11.08
C GLY A 4 5.19 6.65 10.29
N THR A 5 5.72 5.44 10.13
CA THR A 5 6.93 5.16 9.33
C THR A 5 6.96 3.72 8.85
N GLY A 6 7.94 3.35 8.04
CA GLY A 6 8.21 1.95 7.72
C GLY A 6 7.37 1.46 6.56
N LEU A 7 7.69 1.93 5.36
CA LEU A 7 7.30 1.25 4.12
C LEU A 7 8.23 0.06 3.91
N PHE A 8 7.88 -1.09 4.46
CA PHE A 8 8.66 -2.32 4.33
C PHE A 8 8.51 -2.88 2.91
N THR A 9 9.60 -2.82 2.16
CA THR A 9 9.70 -3.39 0.81
C THR A 9 10.51 -4.68 0.79
N CYS A 10 11.28 -4.95 1.84
CA CYS A 10 12.14 -6.12 2.00
C CYS A 10 13.05 -6.42 0.78
N GLN A 11 13.36 -5.38 0.01
CA GLN A 11 14.24 -5.49 -1.16
C GLN A 11 15.69 -5.72 -0.71
N ARG A 12 16.33 -6.69 -1.35
CA ARG A 12 17.76 -6.89 -1.26
C ARG A 12 18.48 -5.97 -2.23
N ARG A 13 19.26 -5.02 -1.70
CA ARG A 13 20.03 -4.09 -2.53
C ARG A 13 21.20 -4.82 -3.21
N PRO A 14 21.72 -4.31 -4.34
CA PRO A 14 22.85 -4.94 -5.04
C PRO A 14 24.10 -5.11 -4.19
N ASP A 15 24.29 -4.26 -3.17
CA ASP A 15 25.41 -4.27 -2.21
C ASP A 15 25.05 -4.93 -0.87
N ASP A 16 23.90 -5.58 -0.78
CA ASP A 16 23.42 -6.25 0.43
C ASP A 16 23.73 -7.76 0.39
N ASP A 17 24.69 -8.18 1.22
CA ASP A 17 25.12 -9.58 1.30
C ASP A 17 24.20 -10.47 2.17
N ARG A 18 23.19 -9.89 2.83
CA ARG A 18 22.27 -10.62 3.69
C ARG A 18 21.39 -11.59 2.89
N SER A 19 21.02 -12.68 3.55
CA SER A 19 19.97 -13.59 3.08
C SER A 19 18.58 -12.94 3.18
N MET A 20 17.60 -13.47 2.43
CA MET A 20 16.22 -12.99 2.55
C MET A 20 15.68 -13.19 3.98
N SER A 21 16.05 -14.27 4.67
CA SER A 21 15.64 -14.48 6.07
C SER A 21 16.10 -13.33 6.97
N GLU A 22 17.38 -12.94 6.86
CA GLU A 22 17.93 -11.83 7.66
C GLU A 22 17.25 -10.49 7.35
N ILE A 23 16.81 -10.27 6.10
CA ILE A 23 16.06 -9.07 5.71
C ILE A 23 14.67 -9.06 6.37
N TYR A 24 13.97 -10.19 6.40
CA TYR A 24 12.67 -10.30 7.07
C TYR A 24 12.81 -10.24 8.61
N ASP A 25 13.87 -10.81 9.19
CA ASP A 25 14.18 -10.69 10.62
C ASP A 25 14.46 -9.22 11.00
N GLU A 26 15.15 -8.47 10.14
CA GLU A 26 15.32 -7.03 10.33
C GLU A 26 13.98 -6.30 10.25
N MET A 27 13.10 -6.64 9.31
CA MET A 27 11.76 -6.05 9.24
C MET A 27 10.98 -6.24 10.54
N LEU A 28 10.97 -7.45 11.13
CA LEU A 28 10.32 -7.70 12.42
C LEU A 28 10.97 -6.90 13.55
N THR A 29 12.30 -6.80 13.55
CA THR A 29 13.05 -5.99 14.53
C THR A 29 12.70 -4.51 14.43
N LEU A 30 12.59 -3.99 13.21
CA LEU A 30 12.15 -2.62 12.96
C LEU A 30 10.68 -2.43 13.35
N GLY A 31 9.81 -3.40 13.08
CA GLY A 31 8.39 -3.38 13.50
C GLY A 31 8.26 -3.16 15.01
N ARG A 32 8.94 -3.98 15.82
CA ARG A 32 9.01 -3.82 17.28
C ARG A 32 9.52 -2.44 17.70
N ALA A 33 10.62 -1.99 17.09
CA ALA A 33 11.20 -0.68 17.42
C ALA A 33 10.28 0.49 17.05
N ILE A 34 9.50 0.38 15.97
CA ILE A 34 8.49 1.37 15.58
C ILE A 34 7.38 1.41 16.63
N ASP A 35 6.87 0.26 17.04
CA ASP A 35 5.82 0.14 18.06
C ASP A 35 6.26 0.71 19.41
N ASP A 36 7.44 0.28 19.91
CA ASP A 36 8.04 0.74 21.16
C ASP A 36 8.31 2.26 21.19
N SER A 37 8.54 2.86 20.01
CA SER A 37 8.80 4.29 19.89
C SER A 37 7.53 5.15 19.90
N GLY A 38 6.35 4.54 19.89
CA GLY A 38 5.06 5.24 19.86
C GLY A 38 4.71 5.86 18.51
N LEU A 39 5.24 5.31 17.41
CA LEU A 39 4.85 5.72 16.07
C LEU A 39 3.48 5.14 15.71
N ALA A 40 2.71 5.91 14.94
CA ALA A 40 1.30 5.66 14.73
C ALA A 40 1.01 4.51 13.75
N SER A 41 1.86 4.30 12.73
CA SER A 41 1.60 3.30 11.70
C SER A 41 2.86 2.75 11.02
N ALA A 42 2.75 1.51 10.51
CA ALA A 42 3.72 0.81 9.68
C ALA A 42 3.08 0.13 8.47
N TRP A 43 3.76 0.17 7.32
CA TRP A 43 3.14 -0.14 6.03
C TRP A 43 3.99 -1.12 5.21
N VAL A 44 3.38 -2.08 4.54
CA VAL A 44 4.05 -2.92 3.54
C VAL A 44 3.68 -2.48 2.13
N SER A 45 4.53 -2.75 1.14
CA SER A 45 4.20 -2.54 -0.27
C SER A 45 4.39 -3.81 -1.06
N GLU A 46 3.61 -3.96 -2.13
CA GLU A 46 3.60 -5.16 -2.96
C GLU A 46 4.25 -4.91 -4.32
N HIS A 47 5.13 -5.81 -4.72
CA HIS A 47 5.56 -6.02 -6.11
C HIS A 47 5.85 -7.50 -6.35
N HIS A 48 5.69 -7.95 -7.59
CA HIS A 48 5.97 -9.34 -7.97
C HIS A 48 7.07 -9.43 -9.01
N PHE A 49 7.77 -10.57 -9.02
CA PHE A 49 8.82 -10.90 -9.99
C PHE A 49 9.98 -9.88 -10.04
N ALA A 50 10.14 -9.08 -8.99
CA ALA A 50 11.23 -8.12 -8.89
C ALA A 50 12.54 -8.86 -8.57
N GLU A 51 13.59 -8.61 -9.37
CA GLU A 51 14.89 -9.28 -9.24
C GLU A 51 15.58 -9.03 -7.89
N ASP A 52 15.22 -7.94 -7.21
CA ASP A 52 15.73 -7.57 -5.90
C ASP A 52 14.94 -8.20 -4.73
N GLY A 53 14.01 -9.11 -5.02
CA GLY A 53 13.25 -9.82 -3.99
C GLY A 53 12.23 -8.95 -3.25
N TYR A 54 11.74 -7.88 -3.89
CA TYR A 54 10.67 -7.04 -3.34
C TYR A 54 9.54 -7.89 -2.74
N LEU A 55 9.07 -7.48 -1.57
CA LEU A 55 7.93 -8.06 -0.86
C LEU A 55 6.70 -8.21 -1.77
N SER A 56 6.25 -9.45 -1.95
CA SER A 56 5.03 -9.81 -2.69
C SER A 56 3.89 -10.27 -1.77
N ALA A 57 4.21 -10.89 -0.63
CA ALA A 57 3.25 -11.51 0.27
C ALA A 57 2.84 -10.54 1.39
N THR A 58 1.96 -9.58 1.08
CA THR A 58 1.55 -8.53 2.04
C THR A 58 0.86 -9.08 3.28
N MET A 59 -0.18 -9.92 3.13
CA MET A 59 -0.95 -10.44 4.28
C MET A 59 -0.14 -11.34 5.20
N PRO A 60 0.67 -12.31 4.72
CA PRO A 60 1.55 -13.08 5.61
C PRO A 60 2.54 -12.20 6.38
N THR A 61 3.08 -11.16 5.72
CA THR A 61 4.01 -10.21 6.37
C THR A 61 3.30 -9.40 7.46
N LEU A 62 2.10 -8.88 7.18
CA LEU A 62 1.32 -8.13 8.15
C LEU A 62 0.88 -9.01 9.32
N GLY A 63 0.52 -10.28 9.10
CA GLY A 63 0.24 -11.23 10.17
C GLY A 63 1.44 -11.45 11.10
N ALA A 64 2.65 -11.53 10.54
CA ALA A 64 3.88 -11.62 11.34
C ALA A 64 4.14 -10.33 12.14
N LEU A 65 3.93 -9.15 11.54
CA LEU A 65 4.07 -7.87 12.24
C LEU A 65 2.99 -7.70 13.32
N ALA A 66 1.77 -8.16 13.09
CA ALA A 66 0.68 -8.13 14.06
C ALA A 66 1.03 -8.94 15.32
N ALA A 67 1.66 -10.09 15.15
CA ALA A 67 2.12 -10.93 16.26
C ALA A 67 3.30 -10.31 17.04
N GLU A 68 4.05 -9.39 16.44
CA GLU A 68 5.26 -8.78 17.00
C GLU A 68 5.03 -7.34 17.52
N THR A 69 3.81 -6.81 17.43
CA THR A 69 3.49 -5.44 17.81
C THR A 69 2.14 -5.34 18.51
N GLU A 70 1.97 -4.36 19.39
CA GLU A 70 0.76 -4.20 20.20
C GLU A 70 -0.05 -2.94 19.85
N ASN A 71 0.57 -1.86 19.37
CA ASN A 71 -0.08 -0.54 19.30
C ASN A 71 -0.13 0.06 17.89
N VAL A 72 0.90 -0.16 17.09
CA VAL A 72 1.08 0.46 15.77
C VAL A 72 -0.02 0.01 14.79
N GLU A 73 -0.61 0.95 14.05
CA GLU A 73 -1.50 0.63 12.93
C GLU A 73 -0.69 -0.07 11.83
N LEU A 74 -1.17 -1.19 11.35
CA LEU A 74 -0.52 -1.98 10.30
C LEU A 74 -1.30 -1.83 9.01
N GLY A 75 -0.63 -1.76 7.87
CA GLY A 75 -1.38 -1.70 6.63
C GLY A 75 -0.58 -1.89 5.37
N THR A 76 -1.30 -1.87 4.26
CA THR A 76 -0.69 -1.90 2.93
C THR A 76 -0.68 -0.49 2.32
N CYS A 77 0.47 -0.07 1.82
CA CYS A 77 0.61 1.06 0.89
C CYS A 77 1.59 0.55 -0.19
N ILE A 78 1.21 -0.39 -1.06
CA ILE A 78 -0.18 -0.80 -1.29
C ILE A 78 -0.29 -2.23 -1.82
N ALA A 79 -1.43 -2.89 -1.58
CA ALA A 79 -1.73 -4.19 -2.16
C ALA A 79 -2.35 -4.05 -3.56
N LEU A 80 -1.98 -4.94 -4.48
CA LEU A 80 -2.40 -4.92 -5.89
C LEU A 80 -3.71 -5.69 -6.08
N ALA A 81 -4.83 -5.08 -5.66
CA ALA A 81 -6.16 -5.72 -5.64
C ALA A 81 -6.51 -6.58 -6.88
N PRO A 82 -6.23 -6.15 -8.13
CA PRO A 82 -6.59 -6.94 -9.31
C PRO A 82 -5.89 -8.29 -9.42
N LEU A 83 -4.79 -8.51 -8.68
CA LEU A 83 -3.99 -9.73 -8.71
C LEU A 83 -4.43 -10.75 -7.64
N TYR A 84 -5.32 -10.36 -6.72
CA TYR A 84 -5.81 -11.25 -5.68
C TYR A 84 -7.05 -12.04 -6.14
N ASP A 85 -7.23 -13.21 -5.54
CA ASP A 85 -8.57 -13.75 -5.35
C ASP A 85 -9.27 -12.96 -4.22
N GLY A 86 -10.43 -12.38 -4.50
CA GLY A 86 -11.11 -11.46 -3.60
C GLY A 86 -11.60 -12.13 -2.32
N VAL A 87 -12.04 -13.38 -2.39
CA VAL A 87 -12.46 -14.16 -1.22
C VAL A 87 -11.25 -14.45 -0.34
N ARG A 88 -10.12 -14.88 -0.93
CA ARG A 88 -8.87 -15.07 -0.18
C ARG A 88 -8.37 -13.80 0.48
N LEU A 89 -8.43 -12.68 -0.24
CA LEU A 89 -8.05 -11.39 0.34
C LEU A 89 -8.97 -11.01 1.52
N ALA A 90 -10.27 -11.30 1.43
CA ALA A 90 -11.23 -11.08 2.51
C ALA A 90 -10.88 -11.90 3.77
N GLU A 91 -10.61 -13.19 3.59
CA GLU A 91 -10.24 -14.13 4.66
C GLU A 91 -8.91 -13.74 5.31
N ASP A 92 -7.90 -13.46 4.49
CA ASP A 92 -6.55 -13.13 4.95
C ASP A 92 -6.55 -11.79 5.70
N ALA A 93 -7.19 -10.76 5.15
CA ALA A 93 -7.24 -9.45 5.78
C ALA A 93 -8.07 -9.48 7.08
N ALA A 94 -9.21 -10.18 7.13
CA ALA A 94 -9.95 -10.36 8.37
C ALA A 94 -9.14 -11.10 9.43
N THR A 95 -8.38 -12.12 9.03
CA THR A 95 -7.48 -12.86 9.93
C THR A 95 -6.38 -11.95 10.48
N VAL A 96 -5.74 -11.16 9.62
CA VAL A 96 -4.72 -10.20 10.04
C VAL A 96 -5.31 -9.14 10.97
N ASP A 97 -6.50 -8.61 10.67
CA ASP A 97 -7.17 -7.63 11.52
C ASP A 97 -7.45 -8.16 12.93
N LEU A 98 -7.97 -9.40 13.03
CA LEU A 98 -8.19 -10.08 14.31
C LEU A 98 -6.89 -10.32 15.07
N LEU A 99 -5.82 -10.73 14.39
CA LEU A 99 -4.49 -10.87 15.01
C LEU A 99 -3.92 -9.54 15.47
N ALA A 100 -4.26 -8.46 14.76
CA ALA A 100 -3.83 -7.11 15.06
C ALA A 100 -4.77 -6.38 16.03
N ASP A 101 -5.82 -7.02 16.56
CA ASP A 101 -6.82 -6.39 17.44
C ASP A 101 -7.44 -5.12 16.82
N GLY A 102 -7.86 -5.21 15.55
CA GLY A 102 -8.52 -4.12 14.82
C GLY A 102 -7.57 -3.05 14.27
N ARG A 103 -6.24 -3.28 14.28
CA ARG A 103 -5.23 -2.30 13.84
C ARG A 103 -4.90 -2.37 12.35
N LEU A 104 -5.67 -3.08 11.52
CA LEU A 104 -5.37 -3.19 10.08
C LEU A 104 -6.01 -2.06 9.27
N THR A 105 -5.24 -1.39 8.42
CA THR A 105 -5.72 -0.57 7.29
C THR A 105 -5.34 -1.23 5.97
N LEU A 106 -6.34 -1.61 5.16
CA LEU A 106 -6.13 -2.27 3.88
C LEU A 106 -6.05 -1.26 2.72
N GLY A 107 -4.84 -0.95 2.26
CA GLY A 107 -4.61 -0.16 1.07
C GLY A 107 -4.66 -0.97 -0.23
N LEU A 108 -5.45 -0.51 -1.20
CA LEU A 108 -5.64 -1.13 -2.51
C LEU A 108 -5.23 -0.20 -3.66
N ALA A 109 -4.53 -0.75 -4.66
CA ALA A 109 -4.27 -0.08 -5.94
C ALA A 109 -4.46 -1.00 -7.14
N ILE A 110 -4.61 -0.36 -8.29
CA ILE A 110 -4.80 -1.02 -9.58
C ILE A 110 -3.53 -1.66 -10.17
N GLY A 111 -2.34 -1.42 -9.61
CA GLY A 111 -1.07 -1.84 -10.25
C GLY A 111 -0.80 -1.20 -11.61
N SER A 112 0.41 -1.40 -12.14
CA SER A 112 0.77 -0.86 -13.46
C SER A 112 1.75 -1.69 -14.29
N ASN A 113 2.50 -2.61 -13.66
CA ASN A 113 3.56 -3.37 -14.32
C ASN A 113 2.96 -4.45 -15.24
N PRO A 114 3.16 -4.39 -16.56
CA PRO A 114 2.58 -5.37 -17.49
C PRO A 114 2.99 -6.82 -17.18
N THR A 115 4.22 -7.05 -16.72
CA THR A 115 4.71 -8.40 -16.39
C THR A 115 3.93 -9.02 -15.23
N GLU A 116 3.59 -8.23 -14.20
CA GLU A 116 2.77 -8.74 -13.08
C GLU A 116 1.40 -9.21 -13.59
N PHE A 117 0.76 -8.45 -14.48
CA PHE A 117 -0.54 -8.83 -15.05
C PHE A 117 -0.46 -10.06 -15.95
N GLU A 118 0.58 -10.15 -16.79
CA GLU A 118 0.79 -11.28 -17.69
C GLU A 118 0.99 -12.60 -16.93
N GLU A 119 1.88 -12.61 -15.93
CA GLU A 119 2.22 -13.81 -15.17
C GLU A 119 1.10 -14.27 -14.21
N PHE A 120 0.27 -13.35 -13.72
CA PHE A 120 -0.94 -13.68 -12.96
C PHE A 120 -2.15 -14.02 -13.86
N GLY A 121 -2.03 -13.88 -15.18
CA GLY A 121 -3.12 -14.15 -16.12
C GLY A 121 -4.29 -13.18 -16.01
N VAL A 122 -4.05 -11.96 -15.52
CA VAL A 122 -5.09 -10.93 -15.33
C VAL A 122 -5.03 -9.91 -16.47
N PRO A 123 -6.13 -9.69 -17.23
CA PRO A 123 -6.16 -8.66 -18.25
C PRO A 123 -5.95 -7.27 -17.65
N ARG A 124 -4.85 -6.61 -18.04
CA ARG A 124 -4.46 -5.30 -17.48
C ARG A 124 -5.55 -4.24 -17.73
N GLU A 125 -6.34 -4.36 -18.79
CA GLU A 125 -7.43 -3.44 -19.13
C GLU A 125 -8.54 -3.45 -18.07
N GLN A 126 -8.76 -4.59 -17.40
CA GLN A 126 -9.80 -4.78 -16.38
C GLN A 126 -9.37 -4.31 -14.97
N ARG A 127 -8.11 -3.87 -14.80
CA ARG A 127 -7.53 -3.58 -13.47
C ARG A 127 -8.29 -2.55 -12.62
N VAL A 128 -9.02 -1.63 -13.27
CA VAL A 128 -9.80 -0.62 -12.55
C VAL A 128 -11.12 -1.21 -12.04
N GLU A 129 -11.79 -2.00 -12.88
CA GLU A 129 -13.06 -2.66 -12.57
C GLU A 129 -12.84 -3.74 -11.51
N ARG A 130 -11.80 -4.57 -11.67
CA ARG A 130 -11.38 -5.56 -10.67
C ARG A 130 -11.15 -4.97 -9.29
N MET A 131 -10.42 -3.85 -9.18
CA MET A 131 -10.20 -3.22 -7.87
C MET A 131 -11.51 -2.74 -7.22
N ALA A 132 -12.45 -2.24 -8.01
CA ALA A 132 -13.75 -1.80 -7.51
C ALA A 132 -14.59 -2.99 -7.04
N ASP A 133 -14.72 -4.03 -7.86
CA ASP A 133 -15.39 -5.30 -7.52
C ASP A 133 -14.79 -5.96 -6.28
N THR A 134 -13.46 -6.03 -6.18
CA THR A 134 -12.78 -6.53 -4.98
C THR A 134 -13.18 -5.73 -3.73
N THR A 135 -13.33 -4.41 -3.83
CA THR A 135 -13.69 -3.58 -2.66
C THR A 135 -15.12 -3.85 -2.20
N ASP A 136 -16.05 -4.00 -3.14
CA ASP A 136 -17.44 -4.31 -2.84
C ASP A 136 -17.57 -5.74 -2.29
N LEU A 137 -16.83 -6.70 -2.86
CA LEU A 137 -16.73 -8.08 -2.36
C LEU A 137 -16.19 -8.12 -0.93
N LEU A 138 -15.08 -7.42 -0.63
CA LEU A 138 -14.51 -7.39 0.72
C LEU A 138 -15.53 -6.88 1.76
N ARG A 139 -16.23 -5.78 1.44
CA ARG A 139 -17.26 -5.22 2.32
C ARG A 139 -18.44 -6.17 2.52
N ALA A 140 -18.88 -6.84 1.46
CA ALA A 140 -19.94 -7.84 1.56
C ALA A 140 -19.49 -9.06 2.38
N ALA A 141 -18.26 -9.54 2.17
CA ALA A 141 -17.68 -10.67 2.88
C ALA A 141 -17.56 -10.43 4.39
N TRP A 142 -17.22 -9.21 4.81
CA TRP A 142 -17.12 -8.84 6.23
C TRP A 142 -18.47 -8.44 6.86
N SER A 143 -19.52 -8.25 6.05
CA SER A 143 -20.86 -7.95 6.55
C SER A 143 -21.52 -9.15 7.23
N GLU A 144 -22.54 -8.91 8.05
CA GLU A 144 -23.29 -10.00 8.71
C GLU A 144 -24.07 -10.87 7.72
N GLY A 145 -24.10 -12.19 7.97
CA GLY A 145 -24.75 -13.16 7.08
C GLY A 145 -23.88 -13.71 5.93
N PRO A 146 -24.53 -14.27 4.88
CA PRO A 146 -23.90 -14.71 3.64
C PRO A 146 -23.33 -13.57 2.79
N LEU A 147 -22.49 -13.90 1.81
CA LEU A 147 -21.95 -12.99 0.81
C LEU A 147 -23.07 -12.51 -0.14
N ASP A 148 -23.90 -11.57 0.32
CA ASP A 148 -24.98 -10.95 -0.48
C ASP A 148 -24.39 -9.97 -1.52
N TYR A 149 -23.56 -10.50 -2.43
CA TYR A 149 -22.90 -9.79 -3.51
C TYR A 149 -22.59 -10.75 -4.67
N ASP A 150 -22.95 -10.35 -5.88
CA ASP A 150 -22.66 -11.07 -7.12
C ASP A 150 -21.37 -10.52 -7.74
N ALA A 151 -20.24 -11.17 -7.44
CA ALA A 151 -18.92 -10.71 -7.84
C ALA A 151 -18.69 -10.92 -9.35
N GLU A 152 -18.25 -9.88 -10.06
CA GLU A 152 -18.04 -9.93 -11.50
C GLU A 152 -16.79 -10.76 -11.86
N PHE A 153 -15.77 -10.75 -10.99
CA PHE A 153 -14.47 -11.35 -11.27
C PHE A 153 -14.14 -12.59 -10.43
N HIS A 154 -15.05 -13.01 -9.55
CA HIS A 154 -14.87 -14.17 -8.66
C HIS A 154 -16.10 -15.07 -8.72
N ASP A 155 -15.91 -16.34 -9.07
CA ASP A 155 -16.98 -17.33 -9.09
C ASP A 155 -17.22 -17.84 -7.66
N VAL A 156 -18.03 -17.10 -6.91
CA VAL A 156 -18.41 -17.40 -5.52
C VAL A 156 -19.92 -17.34 -5.38
N SER A 157 -20.50 -18.34 -4.73
CA SER A 157 -21.95 -18.39 -4.51
C SER A 157 -22.36 -17.38 -3.43
N PRO A 158 -23.41 -16.58 -3.65
CA PRO A 158 -23.85 -15.57 -2.69
C PRO A 158 -24.39 -16.15 -1.37
N ASP A 159 -24.70 -17.45 -1.34
CA ASP A 159 -25.21 -18.13 -0.15
C ASP A 159 -24.09 -18.57 0.82
N VAL A 160 -22.82 -18.38 0.44
CA VAL A 160 -21.67 -18.73 1.28
C VAL A 160 -21.36 -17.61 2.24
N SER A 161 -21.11 -17.93 3.52
CA SER A 161 -20.56 -16.96 4.47
C SER A 161 -19.04 -17.04 4.45
N VAL A 162 -18.37 -15.93 4.12
CA VAL A 162 -16.92 -15.81 4.18
C VAL A 162 -16.50 -15.66 5.65
N THR A 163 -15.50 -16.42 6.08
CA THR A 163 -15.04 -16.44 7.48
C THR A 163 -13.51 -16.50 7.55
N PRO A 164 -12.86 -15.88 8.55
CA PRO A 164 -13.48 -15.15 9.66
C PRO A 164 -14.00 -13.76 9.25
N LYS A 165 -14.78 -13.13 10.13
CA LYS A 165 -15.17 -11.73 10.00
C LYS A 165 -14.37 -10.91 11.02
N PRO A 166 -13.94 -9.69 10.67
CA PRO A 166 -13.30 -8.81 11.63
C PRO A 166 -14.29 -8.39 12.72
N ASP A 167 -13.80 -8.10 13.93
CA ASP A 167 -14.64 -7.63 15.04
C ASP A 167 -15.08 -6.16 14.87
N SER A 168 -14.42 -5.43 13.97
CA SER A 168 -14.70 -4.03 13.64
C SER A 168 -14.51 -3.73 12.15
N ASP A 169 -14.94 -2.55 11.70
CA ASP A 169 -14.76 -2.12 10.31
C ASP A 169 -13.28 -1.99 9.96
N VAL A 170 -12.80 -2.77 8.98
CA VAL A 170 -11.44 -2.65 8.43
C VAL A 170 -11.38 -1.50 7.43
N PRO A 171 -10.63 -0.41 7.69
CA PRO A 171 -10.55 0.72 6.77
C PRO A 171 -9.91 0.34 5.44
N ILE A 172 -10.55 0.73 4.33
CA ILE A 172 -10.00 0.56 2.98
C ILE A 172 -9.46 1.89 2.47
N MET A 173 -8.19 1.88 2.06
CA MET A 173 -7.51 3.05 1.49
C MET A 173 -7.22 2.83 0.01
N TYR A 174 -7.43 3.84 -0.83
CA TYR A 174 -7.05 3.75 -2.25
C TYR A 174 -5.77 4.53 -2.57
N GLY A 175 -4.88 3.94 -3.35
CA GLY A 175 -3.67 4.60 -3.84
C GLY A 175 -3.79 5.10 -5.28
N GLY A 176 -3.11 6.20 -5.58
CA GLY A 176 -2.96 6.70 -6.95
C GLY A 176 -2.86 8.21 -7.05
N SER A 177 -2.23 8.70 -8.13
CA SER A 177 -1.98 10.14 -8.35
C SER A 177 -2.84 10.75 -9.45
N ALA A 178 -3.42 9.93 -10.33
CA ALA A 178 -4.24 10.38 -11.45
C ALA A 178 -5.61 10.89 -10.96
N LYS A 179 -6.13 11.96 -11.56
CA LYS A 179 -7.42 12.56 -11.16
C LYS A 179 -8.56 11.53 -11.09
N PRO A 180 -8.74 10.62 -12.07
CA PRO A 180 -9.78 9.59 -11.99
C PRO A 180 -9.61 8.63 -10.80
N ALA A 181 -8.37 8.26 -10.46
CA ALA A 181 -8.10 7.41 -9.30
C ALA A 181 -8.43 8.12 -7.99
N VAL A 182 -8.04 9.39 -7.86
CA VAL A 182 -8.32 10.22 -6.69
C VAL A 182 -9.82 10.44 -6.50
N ARG A 183 -10.57 10.74 -7.58
CA ARG A 183 -12.04 10.88 -7.50
C ARG A 183 -12.73 9.56 -7.17
N ARG A 184 -12.16 8.40 -7.55
CA ARG A 184 -12.66 7.09 -7.14
C ARG A 184 -12.47 6.88 -5.65
N ALA A 185 -11.25 7.12 -5.15
CA ALA A 185 -10.94 7.06 -3.72
C ALA A 185 -11.90 7.93 -2.90
N ALA A 186 -12.20 9.15 -3.38
CA ALA A 186 -13.14 10.04 -2.72
C ALA A 186 -14.54 9.44 -2.51
N ARG A 187 -15.01 8.57 -3.41
CA ARG A 187 -16.35 8.00 -3.41
C ARG A 187 -16.47 6.72 -2.59
N VAL A 188 -15.49 5.84 -2.71
CA VAL A 188 -15.61 4.45 -2.22
C VAL A 188 -14.66 4.12 -1.10
N ALA A 189 -13.50 4.79 -1.00
CA ALA A 189 -12.49 4.47 -0.01
C ALA A 189 -12.64 5.35 1.22
N ASP A 190 -12.22 4.82 2.36
CA ASP A 190 -12.18 5.55 3.62
C ASP A 190 -11.05 6.59 3.53
N ALA A 191 -9.87 6.17 3.09
CA ALA A 191 -8.67 6.98 3.01
C ALA A 191 -8.04 7.05 1.59
N TRP A 192 -7.08 7.97 1.42
CA TRP A 192 -6.25 8.09 0.21
C TRP A 192 -4.74 7.97 0.52
N CYS A 193 -4.06 7.01 -0.13
CA CYS A 193 -2.61 6.83 -0.08
C CYS A 193 -1.96 7.70 -1.17
N ALA A 194 -1.39 8.84 -0.77
CA ALA A 194 -0.72 9.76 -1.68
C ALA A 194 0.64 9.18 -2.12
N PRO A 195 0.90 9.03 -3.44
CA PRO A 195 2.19 8.55 -3.93
C PRO A 195 3.32 9.54 -3.61
N SER A 196 4.49 9.02 -3.22
CA SER A 196 5.67 9.82 -2.87
C SER A 196 6.19 10.70 -4.02
N ALA A 197 5.85 10.35 -5.26
CA ALA A 197 6.20 11.14 -6.45
C ALA A 197 5.40 12.45 -6.60
N LEU A 198 4.33 12.66 -5.82
CA LEU A 198 3.58 13.92 -5.84
C LEU A 198 4.33 15.01 -5.06
N SER A 199 4.41 16.20 -5.64
CA SER A 199 4.85 17.38 -4.90
C SER A 199 3.83 17.75 -3.82
N VAL A 200 4.24 18.53 -2.80
CA VAL A 200 3.33 19.04 -1.76
C VAL A 200 2.14 19.79 -2.38
N GLY A 201 2.37 20.59 -3.42
CA GLY A 201 1.29 21.26 -4.16
C GLY A 201 0.38 20.28 -4.90
N GLY A 202 0.95 19.20 -5.45
CA GLY A 202 0.20 18.09 -6.05
C GLY A 202 -0.69 17.37 -5.04
N VAL A 203 -0.16 17.05 -3.85
CA VAL A 203 -0.93 16.45 -2.75
C VAL A 203 -2.08 17.37 -2.34
N ARG A 204 -1.82 18.66 -2.11
CA ARG A 204 -2.86 19.64 -1.76
C ARG A 204 -3.98 19.66 -2.80
N LYS A 205 -3.63 19.70 -4.09
CA LYS A 205 -4.59 19.68 -5.19
C LYS A 205 -5.44 18.40 -5.19
N ARG A 206 -4.88 17.25 -4.84
CA ARG A 206 -5.62 15.98 -4.76
C ARG A 206 -6.53 15.91 -3.54
N VAL A 207 -6.10 16.44 -2.40
CA VAL A 207 -6.96 16.59 -1.22
C VAL A 207 -8.15 17.49 -1.52
N GLU A 208 -7.94 18.60 -2.24
CA GLU A 208 -9.03 19.45 -2.73
C GLU A 208 -9.95 18.71 -3.71
N ASP A 209 -9.40 17.94 -4.66
CA ASP A 209 -10.21 17.10 -5.56
C ASP A 209 -11.10 16.12 -4.77
N ILE A 210 -10.60 15.51 -3.68
CA ILE A 210 -11.36 14.58 -2.82
C ILE A 210 -12.49 15.31 -2.10
N ARG A 211 -12.18 16.44 -1.45
CA ARG A 211 -13.17 17.24 -0.70
C ARG A 211 -14.31 17.71 -1.61
N ASN A 212 -13.96 18.24 -2.78
CA ASN A 212 -14.96 18.72 -3.73
C ASN A 212 -15.88 17.58 -4.20
N VAL A 213 -15.34 16.39 -4.49
CA VAL A 213 -16.18 15.24 -4.87
C VAL A 213 -17.13 14.84 -3.75
N ARG A 214 -16.64 14.74 -2.51
CA ARG A 214 -17.48 14.36 -1.38
C ARG A 214 -18.57 15.39 -1.09
N GLU A 215 -18.25 16.68 -1.18
CA GLU A 215 -19.22 17.77 -1.03
C GLU A 215 -20.27 17.77 -2.16
N GLU A 216 -19.83 17.72 -3.42
CA GLU A 216 -20.71 17.70 -4.61
C GLU A 216 -21.70 16.52 -4.59
N GLU A 217 -21.26 15.36 -4.06
CA GLU A 217 -22.03 14.12 -4.05
C GLU A 217 -22.69 13.83 -2.68
N GLY A 218 -22.55 14.71 -1.68
CA GLY A 218 -23.19 14.58 -0.36
C GLY A 218 -22.66 13.41 0.49
N LEU A 219 -21.40 13.02 0.31
CA LEU A 219 -20.74 11.92 1.02
C LEU A 219 -20.21 12.41 2.38
N ARG A 220 -20.40 11.63 3.46
CA ARG A 220 -19.96 12.00 4.83
C ARG A 220 -18.46 12.34 4.90
N GLU A 221 -18.12 13.37 5.68
CA GLU A 221 -16.73 13.85 5.85
C GLU A 221 -15.86 12.93 6.74
N ASP A 222 -16.48 12.07 7.56
CA ASP A 222 -15.85 11.44 8.73
C ASP A 222 -14.70 10.45 8.43
N ALA A 223 -14.46 10.10 7.16
CA ALA A 223 -13.54 9.00 6.80
C ALA A 223 -12.18 9.41 6.19
N ALA A 224 -12.01 10.62 5.62
CA ALA A 224 -10.83 10.91 4.77
C ALA A 224 -9.52 11.14 5.55
N ARG A 225 -8.89 10.05 6.02
CA ARG A 225 -7.47 10.06 6.39
C ARG A 225 -6.63 10.15 5.11
N THR A 226 -5.58 10.98 5.11
CA THR A 226 -4.60 11.05 4.03
C THR A 226 -3.28 10.49 4.54
N VAL A 227 -2.80 9.40 3.93
CA VAL A 227 -1.50 8.80 4.26
C VAL A 227 -0.52 9.15 3.14
N THR A 228 0.62 9.76 3.47
CA THR A 228 1.67 10.10 2.49
C THR A 228 2.81 9.09 2.54
N LYS A 229 3.13 8.44 1.42
CA LYS A 229 4.34 7.61 1.34
C LYS A 229 5.60 8.48 1.29
N THR A 230 6.60 8.15 2.09
CA THR A 230 7.96 8.71 1.93
C THR A 230 8.92 7.55 1.78
N THR A 231 9.59 7.44 0.63
CA THR A 231 10.70 6.51 0.44
C THR A 231 12.01 7.26 0.72
N THR A 232 12.75 6.83 1.73
CA THR A 232 14.10 7.35 1.99
C THR A 232 15.11 6.66 1.06
N SER A 233 15.35 7.24 -0.12
CA SER A 233 16.59 6.96 -0.85
C SER A 233 17.67 7.93 -0.35
N LYS A 234 18.73 7.40 0.28
CA LYS A 234 19.95 8.19 0.48
C LYS A 234 20.61 8.34 -0.89
N SER A 235 20.59 9.54 -1.46
CA SER A 235 21.42 9.85 -2.62
C SER A 235 22.88 9.87 -2.17
N THR A 236 23.65 8.85 -2.54
CA THR A 236 25.11 8.90 -2.49
C THR A 236 25.60 9.74 -3.67
N SER A 237 25.73 11.05 -3.46
CA SER A 237 26.51 11.89 -4.37
C SER A 237 28.00 11.67 -4.11
N SER A 238 28.63 10.81 -4.91
CA SER A 238 30.09 10.72 -4.97
C SER A 238 30.64 11.93 -5.71
N SER A 239 31.03 12.99 -5.01
CA SER A 239 31.82 14.07 -5.59
C SER A 239 33.31 13.70 -5.56
N THR A 240 33.83 13.11 -6.63
CA THR A 240 35.28 13.09 -6.87
C THR A 240 35.70 14.44 -7.44
N ALA A 241 36.20 15.32 -6.57
CA ALA A 241 36.95 16.50 -6.97
C ALA A 241 38.36 16.07 -7.41
N SER A 242 38.66 16.15 -8.70
CA SER A 242 40.04 16.13 -9.19
C SER A 242 40.48 17.54 -9.50
N SER A 243 41.47 17.99 -8.74
CA SER A 243 42.13 19.28 -8.86
C SER A 243 43.32 19.15 -9.81
N ALA A 244 43.36 19.98 -10.85
CA ALA A 244 44.60 20.28 -11.56
C ALA A 244 44.59 21.73 -12.06
N THR A 245 45.19 22.59 -11.25
CA THR A 245 45.54 23.97 -11.60
C THR A 245 46.71 23.97 -12.59
N ARG A 246 46.57 24.60 -13.75
CA ARG A 246 47.72 25.29 -14.38
C ARG A 246 47.28 26.51 -15.18
N LYS A 247 47.66 27.67 -14.64
CA LYS A 247 47.49 29.02 -15.19
C LYS A 247 48.78 29.45 -15.92
N LYS A 248 48.63 30.37 -16.88
CA LYS A 248 49.62 31.18 -17.63
C LYS A 248 50.09 30.53 -18.95
N ARG A 249 50.20 31.23 -20.09
CA ARG A 249 50.32 32.68 -20.34
C ARG A 249 50.12 32.97 -21.85
N ARG A 250 49.68 34.22 -22.13
CA ARG A 250 49.61 34.94 -23.42
C ARG A 250 50.82 34.77 -24.37
N GLY A 251 50.56 34.86 -25.68
CA GLY A 251 51.27 35.80 -26.57
C GLY A 251 51.97 35.28 -27.83
N SER A 252 51.43 35.67 -29.00
CA SER A 252 52.05 35.91 -30.33
C SER A 252 52.88 34.82 -31.03
N ARG A 253 52.40 34.30 -32.16
CA ARG A 253 52.66 34.80 -33.52
C ARG A 253 51.69 34.15 -34.50
#